data_AF-A0AAU0F304-F1
#
_entry.id   AF-A0AAU0F304-F1
#
_cell.length_a   1.000
_cell.length_b   1.000
_cell.length_c   1.000
_cell.angle_alpha   90.00
_cell.angle_beta   90.00
_cell.angle_gamma   90.00
#
_symmetry.space_group_name_H-M   'P 1'
#
loop_
_entity.id
_entity.type
_entity.pdbx_description
1 polymer ?
#
loop_
_entity_poly.entity_id
_entity_poly.type
_entity_poly.pdbx_seq_one_letter_code
_entity_poly.pdbx_strand_id
1 'polypeptide(L)'
;MPKNYNLDFCKRSKELLETMYPETEKKGLEFTFLINCLMGLVVIVKEKSNDGVFSKKISQTKLRNLLPSHFQEMKVKEFLRFLRNAIAHQDIEAIGDKEWDAVKIKGNINLELSLEKDRLKEIAIFLSDEYLNFHK
;
A
#
# COMPACT_ATOMS: atom_id res chain seq x y z
N MET A 1 -15.30 17.50 -19.64
CA MET A 1 -14.11 17.66 -18.78
C MET A 1 -13.31 16.37 -18.83
N PRO A 2 -11.97 16.39 -18.97
CA PRO A 2 -11.19 15.18 -18.83
C PRO A 2 -11.40 14.65 -17.41
N LYS A 3 -11.78 13.37 -17.31
CA LYS A 3 -11.88 12.67 -16.02
C LYS A 3 -10.55 12.80 -15.29
N ASN A 4 -10.58 13.16 -14.00
CA ASN A 4 -9.37 13.19 -13.19
C ASN A 4 -8.89 11.74 -13.03
N TYR A 5 -7.97 11.34 -13.92
CA TYR A 5 -7.47 9.97 -14.04
C TYR A 5 -7.03 9.40 -12.69
N ASN A 6 -6.36 10.19 -11.86
CA ASN A 6 -5.89 9.73 -10.55
C ASN A 6 -7.05 9.45 -9.57
N LEU A 7 -8.09 10.29 -9.56
CA LEU A 7 -9.27 10.04 -8.73
C LEU A 7 -10.03 8.81 -9.19
N ASP A 8 -10.23 8.67 -10.50
CA ASP A 8 -10.92 7.51 -11.06
C ASP A 8 -10.12 6.23 -10.84
N PHE A 9 -8.79 6.29 -10.94
CA PHE A 9 -7.91 5.18 -10.63
C PHE A 9 -8.07 4.77 -9.16
N CYS A 10 -7.94 5.69 -8.20
CA CYS A 10 -8.10 5.36 -6.77
C CYS A 10 -9.49 4.79 -6.44
N LYS A 11 -10.57 5.33 -7.03
CA LYS A 11 -11.93 4.79 -6.86
C LYS A 11 -12.03 3.35 -7.36
N ARG A 12 -11.55 3.11 -8.60
CA ARG A 12 -11.61 1.78 -9.22
C ARG A 12 -10.70 0.78 -8.52
N SER A 13 -9.53 1.19 -8.06
CA SER A 13 -8.64 0.33 -7.26
C SER A 13 -9.30 -0.06 -5.94
N LYS A 14 -9.97 0.86 -5.25
CA LYS A 14 -10.73 0.54 -4.04
C LYS A 14 -11.86 -0.45 -4.32
N GLU A 15 -12.66 -0.21 -5.35
CA GLU A 15 -13.73 -1.10 -5.77
C GLU A 15 -13.20 -2.50 -6.11
N LEU A 16 -12.08 -2.60 -6.84
CA LEU A 16 -11.42 -3.87 -7.14
C LEU A 16 -10.94 -4.57 -5.86
N LEU A 17 -10.34 -3.86 -4.91
CA LEU A 17 -9.90 -4.41 -3.63
C LEU A 17 -11.06 -4.98 -2.80
N GLU A 18 -12.25 -4.41 -2.91
CA GLU A 18 -13.44 -4.86 -2.19
C GLU A 18 -14.13 -6.04 -2.90
N THR A 19 -14.21 -5.99 -4.24
CA THR A 19 -15.00 -6.94 -5.04
C THR A 19 -14.20 -8.16 -5.52
N MET A 20 -12.94 -7.97 -5.92
CA MET A 20 -12.13 -9.03 -6.52
C MET A 20 -11.27 -9.79 -5.51
N TYR A 21 -10.97 -9.18 -4.36
CA TYR A 21 -10.13 -9.82 -3.34
C TYR A 21 -10.63 -11.20 -2.89
N PRO A 22 -11.93 -11.42 -2.61
CA PRO A 22 -12.41 -12.75 -2.20
C PRO A 22 -12.22 -13.81 -3.30
N GLU A 23 -12.23 -13.41 -4.57
CA GLU A 23 -12.02 -14.33 -5.69
C GLU A 23 -10.53 -14.64 -5.88
N THR A 24 -9.65 -13.63 -5.75
CA THR A 24 -8.21 -13.84 -5.87
C THR A 24 -7.66 -14.67 -4.72
N GLU A 25 -8.17 -14.48 -3.50
CA GLU A 25 -7.83 -15.30 -2.33
C GLU A 25 -8.23 -16.78 -2.53
N LYS A 26 -9.43 -17.06 -3.04
CA LYS A 26 -9.85 -18.44 -3.36
C LYS A 26 -8.96 -19.12 -4.40
N LYS A 27 -8.25 -18.33 -5.22
CA LYS A 27 -7.36 -18.81 -6.28
C LYS A 27 -5.89 -18.82 -5.85
N GLY A 28 -5.56 -18.38 -4.63
CA GLY A 28 -4.16 -18.22 -4.18
C GLY A 28 -3.38 -17.14 -4.94
N LEU A 29 -4.08 -16.11 -5.43
CA LEU A 29 -3.52 -15.00 -6.23
C LEU A 29 -3.57 -13.66 -5.50
N GLU A 30 -3.98 -13.64 -4.23
CA GLU A 30 -4.24 -12.42 -3.46
C GLU A 30 -3.01 -11.55 -3.29
N PHE A 31 -1.82 -12.13 -3.05
CA PHE A 31 -0.61 -11.33 -2.86
C PHE A 31 -0.19 -10.63 -4.15
N THR A 32 -0.20 -11.33 -5.28
CA THR A 32 0.08 -10.73 -6.59
C THR A 32 -0.92 -9.63 -6.90
N PHE A 33 -2.20 -9.86 -6.63
CA PHE A 33 -3.26 -8.87 -6.81
C PHE A 33 -3.02 -7.63 -5.94
N LEU A 34 -2.79 -7.81 -4.64
CA LEU A 34 -2.57 -6.74 -3.67
C LEU A 34 -1.32 -5.92 -3.97
N ILE A 35 -0.20 -6.56 -4.32
CA ILE A 35 1.04 -5.87 -4.70
C ILE A 35 0.81 -4.98 -5.93
N ASN A 36 0.09 -5.50 -6.94
CA ASN A 36 -0.24 -4.73 -8.15
C ASN A 36 -1.14 -3.53 -7.85
N CYS A 37 -2.14 -3.69 -6.97
CA CYS A 37 -2.96 -2.57 -6.51
C CYS A 37 -2.12 -1.53 -5.76
N LEU A 38 -1.28 -1.98 -4.82
CA LEU A 38 -0.40 -1.10 -4.04
C LEU A 38 0.57 -0.33 -4.93
N MET A 39 1.14 -0.96 -5.95
CA MET A 39 2.05 -0.30 -6.89
C MET A 39 1.40 0.93 -7.52
N GLY A 40 0.19 0.77 -8.06
CA GLY A 40 -0.55 1.88 -8.69
C GLY A 40 -0.92 2.98 -7.69
N LEU A 41 -1.42 2.60 -6.52
CA LEU A 41 -1.84 3.55 -5.47
C LEU A 41 -0.68 4.36 -4.92
N VAL A 42 0.46 3.71 -4.64
CA VAL A 42 1.65 4.37 -4.10
C VAL A 42 2.23 5.37 -5.12
N VAL A 43 2.23 5.04 -6.41
CA VAL A 43 2.67 5.96 -7.48
C VAL A 43 1.83 7.23 -7.49
N ILE A 44 0.50 7.09 -7.51
CA ILE A 44 -0.42 8.23 -7.58
C ILE A 44 -0.32 9.13 -6.34
N VAL A 45 -0.27 8.53 -5.15
CA VAL A 45 -0.22 9.27 -3.90
C VAL A 45 1.07 10.08 -3.81
N LYS A 46 2.23 9.51 -4.20
CA LYS A 46 3.53 10.19 -4.09
C LYS A 46 3.54 11.52 -4.84
N GLU A 47 2.98 11.57 -6.06
CA GLU A 47 3.02 12.76 -6.93
C GLU A 47 2.28 13.97 -6.34
N LYS A 48 1.42 13.79 -5.33
CA LYS A 48 0.60 14.86 -4.72
C LYS A 48 0.79 15.02 -3.20
N SER A 49 1.68 14.22 -2.60
CA SER A 49 1.84 14.02 -1.14
C SER A 49 2.52 15.13 -0.32
N ASN A 50 2.63 16.37 -0.81
CA ASN A 50 3.34 17.41 -0.04
C ASN A 50 2.55 17.92 1.17
N ASP A 51 1.23 17.71 1.20
CA ASP A 51 0.34 18.22 2.25
C ASP A 51 -0.54 17.10 2.87
N GLY A 52 -1.29 17.45 3.93
CA GLY A 52 -2.32 16.59 4.51
C GLY A 52 -1.80 15.42 5.35
N VAL A 53 -2.45 14.26 5.25
CA VAL A 53 -2.08 13.05 6.03
C VAL A 53 -0.69 12.53 5.66
N PHE A 54 -0.25 12.75 4.41
CA PHE A 54 0.99 12.18 3.90
C PHE A 54 2.25 12.86 4.47
N SER A 55 2.11 14.07 5.02
CA SER A 55 3.18 14.79 5.71
C SER A 55 3.28 14.43 7.21
N LYS A 56 2.26 13.74 7.78
CA LYS A 56 2.23 13.30 9.17
C LYS A 56 3.12 12.09 9.42
N LYS A 57 3.53 11.90 10.68
CA LYS A 57 4.19 10.67 11.14
C LYS A 57 3.19 9.51 11.14
N ILE A 58 3.65 8.29 10.90
CA ILE A 58 2.80 7.09 10.91
C ILE A 58 2.04 6.95 12.23
N SER A 59 2.69 7.25 13.37
CA SER A 59 2.09 7.26 14.72
C SER A 59 0.83 8.12 14.86
N GLN A 60 0.67 9.12 13.98
CA GLN A 60 -0.44 10.07 13.96
C GLN A 60 -1.55 9.67 12.98
N THR A 61 -1.48 8.49 12.38
CA THR A 61 -2.40 8.02 11.34
C THR A 61 -2.94 6.62 11.66
N LYS A 62 -3.89 6.13 10.86
CA LYS A 62 -4.41 4.76 10.98
C LYS A 62 -3.35 3.69 10.68
N LEU A 63 -2.31 4.03 9.91
CA LEU A 63 -1.18 3.12 9.62
C LEU A 63 -0.44 2.67 10.87
N ARG A 64 -0.53 3.41 11.99
CA ARG A 64 0.15 3.04 13.24
C ARG A 64 -0.19 1.63 13.73
N ASN A 65 -1.41 1.17 13.44
CA ASN A 65 -1.89 -0.14 13.88
C ASN A 65 -1.46 -1.26 12.92
N LEU A 66 -1.00 -0.92 11.71
CA LEU A 66 -0.67 -1.86 10.64
C LEU A 66 0.83 -2.11 10.53
N LEU A 67 1.64 -1.19 11.06
CA LEU A 67 3.07 -1.15 10.87
C LEU A 67 3.84 -1.37 12.19
N PRO A 68 5.01 -2.01 12.15
CA PRO A 68 5.89 -2.16 13.31
C PRO A 68 6.29 -0.82 13.95
N SER A 69 6.71 -0.87 15.22
CA SER A 69 7.08 0.32 16.01
C SER A 69 8.19 1.16 15.38
N HIS A 70 9.15 0.55 14.69
CA HIS A 70 10.27 1.26 14.06
C HIS A 70 9.85 2.10 12.83
N PHE A 71 8.65 1.90 12.29
CA PHE A 71 8.07 2.76 11.24
C PHE A 71 7.31 3.97 11.81
N GLN A 72 7.01 4.01 13.10
CA GLN A 72 6.05 4.96 13.67
C GLN A 72 6.51 6.43 13.60
N GLU A 73 7.82 6.65 13.69
CA GLU A 73 8.43 7.98 13.60
C GLU A 73 8.65 8.45 12.16
N MET A 74 8.50 7.56 11.18
CA MET A 74 8.62 7.87 9.77
C MET A 74 7.38 8.63 9.28
N LYS A 75 7.57 9.60 8.37
CA LYS A 75 6.42 10.24 7.70
C LYS A 75 5.78 9.27 6.72
N VAL A 76 4.46 9.35 6.55
CA VAL A 76 3.74 8.49 5.60
C VAL A 76 4.35 8.60 4.20
N LYS A 77 4.67 9.79 3.70
CA LYS A 77 5.33 9.96 2.40
C LYS A 77 6.69 9.24 2.27
N GLU A 78 7.45 9.12 3.35
CA GLU A 78 8.73 8.42 3.36
C GLU A 78 8.51 6.91 3.30
N PHE A 79 7.51 6.42 4.02
CA PHE A 79 7.05 5.04 3.96
C PHE A 79 6.54 4.66 2.57
N LEU A 80 5.76 5.53 1.92
CA LEU A 80 5.31 5.31 0.54
C LEU A 80 6.46 5.30 -0.46
N ARG A 81 7.46 6.17 -0.25
CA ARG A 81 8.68 6.12 -1.06
C ARG A 81 9.43 4.80 -0.87
N PHE A 82 9.51 4.29 0.35
CA PHE A 82 10.06 2.98 0.66
C PHE A 82 9.31 1.88 -0.11
N LEU A 83 7.98 1.79 0.07
CA LEU A 83 7.15 0.78 -0.62
C LEU A 83 7.30 0.84 -2.14
N ARG A 84 7.23 2.04 -2.72
CA ARG A 84 7.37 2.24 -4.16
C ARG A 84 8.69 1.69 -4.68
N ASN A 85 9.78 2.05 -3.99
CA ASN A 85 11.12 1.65 -4.42
C ASN A 85 11.25 0.13 -4.33
N ALA A 86 10.83 -0.45 -3.22
CA ALA A 86 10.89 -1.89 -3.03
C ALA A 86 10.09 -2.65 -4.10
N ILE A 87 8.85 -2.24 -4.36
CA ILE A 87 8.00 -2.87 -5.38
C ILE A 87 8.59 -2.67 -6.79
N ALA A 88 9.06 -1.47 -7.13
CA ALA A 88 9.61 -1.18 -8.45
C ALA A 88 10.91 -1.93 -8.75
N HIS A 89 11.71 -2.21 -7.72
CA HIS A 89 12.95 -2.99 -7.84
C HIS A 89 12.75 -4.50 -7.61
N GLN A 90 11.51 -4.95 -7.42
CA GLN A 90 11.18 -6.35 -7.12
C GLN A 90 11.86 -6.86 -5.84
N ASP A 91 12.10 -5.96 -4.87
CA ASP A 91 12.63 -6.28 -3.55
C ASP A 91 11.52 -6.83 -2.64
N ILE A 92 10.84 -7.87 -3.12
CA ILE A 92 9.74 -8.55 -2.45
C ILE A 92 10.04 -10.05 -2.43
N GLU A 93 10.06 -10.64 -1.24
CA GLU A 93 10.21 -12.07 -1.05
C GLU A 93 8.93 -12.64 -0.46
N ALA A 94 8.47 -13.77 -1.00
CA ALA A 94 7.40 -14.53 -0.39
C ALA A 94 7.90 -15.21 0.90
N ILE A 95 7.05 -15.22 1.93
CA ILE A 95 7.26 -15.99 3.15
C ILE A 95 6.17 -17.05 3.21
N GLY A 96 6.56 -18.31 3.42
CA GLY A 96 5.69 -19.46 3.60
C GLY A 96 6.31 -20.73 3.00
N ASP A 97 5.90 -21.89 3.47
CA ASP A 97 6.49 -23.18 3.08
C ASP A 97 5.92 -23.73 1.76
N LYS A 98 4.60 -23.63 1.57
CA LYS A 98 3.88 -24.19 0.41
C LYS A 98 3.10 -23.14 -0.36
N GLU A 99 2.56 -22.17 0.36
CA GLU A 99 1.81 -21.03 -0.16
C GLU A 99 2.39 -19.76 0.47
N TRP A 100 2.02 -18.60 -0.07
CA TRP A 100 2.47 -17.33 0.50
C TRP A 100 1.60 -17.03 1.72
N ASP A 101 2.20 -16.97 2.91
CA ASP A 101 1.54 -16.55 4.14
C ASP A 101 1.73 -15.05 4.37
N ALA A 102 2.87 -14.53 3.93
CA ALA A 102 3.24 -13.12 4.01
C ALA A 102 4.19 -12.74 2.88
N VAL A 103 4.44 -11.43 2.75
CA VAL A 103 5.52 -10.91 1.92
C VAL A 103 6.48 -10.09 2.75
N LYS A 104 7.76 -10.25 2.46
CA LYS A 104 8.84 -9.43 2.97
C LYS A 104 9.21 -8.39 1.93
N ILE A 105 9.00 -7.13 2.25
CA ILE A 105 9.36 -5.98 1.43
C ILE A 105 10.68 -5.42 1.97
N LYS A 106 11.72 -5.42 1.15
CA LYS A 106 13.04 -4.90 1.48
C LYS A 106 13.24 -3.55 0.84
N GLY A 107 13.89 -2.63 1.54
CA GLY A 107 14.26 -1.34 0.99
C GLY A 107 15.71 -1.00 1.25
N ASN A 108 16.14 0.14 0.71
CA ASN A 108 17.46 0.67 1.00
C ASN A 108 17.59 0.98 2.51
N ILE A 109 18.80 0.80 3.06
CA ILE A 109 19.15 1.13 4.46
C ILE A 109 18.54 0.15 5.49
N ASN A 110 18.80 -1.16 5.35
CA ASN A 110 18.42 -2.21 6.32
C ASN A 110 16.95 -2.16 6.80
N LEU A 111 16.06 -1.58 6.00
CA LEU A 111 14.66 -1.43 6.33
C LEU A 111 13.89 -2.56 5.69
N GLU A 112 13.23 -3.36 6.51
CA GLU A 112 12.47 -4.53 6.08
C GLU A 112 11.08 -4.50 6.71
N LEU A 113 10.09 -4.94 5.94
CA LEU A 113 8.71 -4.99 6.40
C LEU A 113 8.08 -6.31 5.97
N SER A 114 7.60 -7.09 6.93
CA SER A 114 6.81 -8.30 6.67
C SER A 114 5.33 -8.00 6.85
N LEU A 115 4.53 -8.34 5.84
CA LEU A 115 3.08 -8.11 5.85
C LEU A 115 2.33 -9.36 5.40
N GLU A 116 1.37 -9.76 6.21
CA GLU A 116 0.31 -10.69 5.83
C GLU A 116 -0.67 -10.01 4.86
N LYS A 117 -1.45 -10.82 4.15
CA LYS A 117 -2.42 -10.37 3.14
C LYS A 117 -3.42 -9.34 3.66
N ASP A 118 -3.93 -9.51 4.89
CA ASP A 118 -4.91 -8.59 5.47
C ASP A 118 -4.32 -7.20 5.68
N ARG A 119 -3.07 -7.12 6.17
CA ARG A 119 -2.38 -5.84 6.37
C ARG A 119 -2.06 -5.15 5.04
N LEU A 120 -1.65 -5.91 4.01
CA LEU A 120 -1.45 -5.34 2.67
C LEU A 120 -2.74 -4.74 2.12
N LYS A 121 -3.87 -5.45 2.27
CA LYS A 121 -5.19 -4.97 1.86
C LYS A 121 -5.58 -3.71 2.61
N GLU A 122 -5.44 -3.68 3.93
CA GLU A 122 -5.77 -2.52 4.75
C GLU A 122 -4.90 -1.31 4.41
N ILE A 123 -3.61 -1.49 4.12
CA ILE A 123 -2.74 -0.41 3.62
C ILE A 123 -3.27 0.11 2.28
N ALA A 124 -3.61 -0.78 1.33
CA ALA A 124 -4.12 -0.37 0.02
C ALA A 124 -5.44 0.43 0.13
N ILE A 125 -6.35 -0.01 1.00
CA ILE A 125 -7.61 0.70 1.29
C ILE A 125 -7.31 2.05 1.94
N PHE A 126 -6.42 2.10 2.93
CA PHE A 126 -6.01 3.36 3.58
C PHE A 126 -5.51 4.37 2.54
N LEU A 127 -4.62 3.97 1.63
CA LEU A 127 -4.09 4.89 0.61
C LEU A 127 -5.18 5.41 -0.33
N SER A 128 -6.10 4.54 -0.73
CA SER A 128 -7.22 4.92 -1.58
C SER A 128 -8.13 5.92 -0.86
N ASP A 129 -8.51 5.65 0.39
CA ASP A 129 -9.39 6.50 1.17
C ASP A 129 -8.81 7.87 1.47
N GLU A 130 -7.54 7.91 1.90
CA GLU A 130 -6.88 9.17 2.20
C GLU A 130 -6.71 10.03 0.93
N TYR A 131 -6.37 9.41 -0.20
CA TYR A 131 -6.29 10.14 -1.47
C TYR A 131 -7.64 10.72 -1.89
N LEU A 132 -8.71 9.92 -1.80
CA LEU A 132 -10.05 10.35 -2.17
C LEU A 132 -10.59 11.43 -1.23
N ASN A 133 -10.33 11.33 0.08
CA ASN A 133 -10.77 12.32 1.05
C ASN A 133 -10.02 13.66 0.91
N PHE A 134 -8.76 13.64 0.51
CA PHE A 134 -8.00 14.86 0.25
C PHE A 134 -8.53 15.68 -0.95
N HIS A 135 -9.25 15.03 -1.87
CA HIS A 135 -9.76 15.65 -3.10
C HIS A 135 -11.30 15.75 -3.16
N LYS A 136 -11.99 15.54 -2.04
CA LYS A 136 -13.40 15.89 -1.88
C LYS A 136 -13.53 17.36 -1.54
#